data_AF-A0A0F8WLM6-F1
#
_entry.id   AF-A0A0F8WLM6-F1
#
_cell.length_a   1.000
_cell.length_b   1.000
_cell.length_c   1.000
_cell.angle_alpha   90.00
_cell.angle_beta   90.00
_cell.angle_gamma   90.00
#
_symmetry.space_group_name_H-M   'P 1'
#
loop_
_entity.id
_entity.type
_entity.pdbx_description
1 polymer ?
#
loop_
_entity_poly.entity_id
_entity_poly.type
_entity_poly.pdbx_seq_one_letter_code
_entity_poly.pdbx_strand_id
1 'polypeptide(L)' 'MQRLFDPKSRDKAIDTTCSYLVMAGLLLPDEVTYYMSVLTGYDDERLARVLLESRQEYNVALAVDAIKRSN' A
#
# COMPACT_ATOMS: atom_id res chain seq x y z
N MET A 1 -4.85 -24.21 -8.05
CA MET A 1 -5.11 -22.80 -7.65
C MET A 1 -3.89 -22.00 -8.09
N GLN A 2 -4.05 -21.08 -9.04
CA GLN A 2 -2.95 -20.25 -9.55
C GLN A 2 -2.68 -19.14 -8.53
N ARG A 3 -1.43 -18.98 -8.09
CA ARG A 3 -1.03 -17.85 -7.24
C ARG A 3 -0.99 -16.59 -8.09
N LEU A 4 -1.58 -15.50 -7.60
CA LEU A 4 -1.51 -14.18 -8.28
C LEU A 4 -0.15 -13.53 -8.09
N PHE A 5 0.51 -13.83 -6.97
CA PHE A 5 1.85 -13.33 -6.65
C PHE A 5 2.82 -14.50 -6.49
N ASP A 6 3.98 -14.42 -7.14
CA ASP A 6 5.13 -15.18 -6.64
C ASP A 6 5.60 -14.58 -5.30
N PRO A 7 6.23 -15.36 -4.41
CA PRO A 7 6.57 -14.90 -3.07
C PRO A 7 7.40 -13.61 -3.04
N LYS A 8 8.35 -13.42 -3.97
CA LYS A 8 9.21 -12.23 -3.97
C LYS A 8 8.45 -10.98 -4.41
N SER A 9 7.61 -11.11 -5.44
CA SER A 9 6.76 -10.00 -5.88
C SER A 9 5.72 -9.63 -4.83
N ARG A 10 5.25 -10.62 -4.05
CA ARG A 10 4.31 -10.40 -2.94
C ARG A 10 4.92 -9.52 -1.85
N ASP A 11 6.08 -9.90 -1.33
CA ASP A 11 6.76 -9.16 -0.25
C ASP A 11 7.09 -7.73 -0.71
N LYS A 12 7.62 -7.60 -1.93
CA LYS A 12 7.91 -6.29 -2.52
C LYS A 12 6.67 -5.42 -2.68
N ALA A 13 5.53 -5.99 -3.06
CA ALA A 13 4.28 -5.25 -3.20
C ALA A 13 3.77 -4.74 -1.84
N ILE A 14 3.87 -5.57 -0.79
CA ILE A 14 3.54 -5.18 0.58
C ILE A 14 4.43 -4.03 1.05
N ASP A 15 5.75 -4.14 0.89
CA ASP A 15 6.72 -3.11 1.28
C ASP A 15 6.46 -1.78 0.57
N THR A 16 6.23 -1.84 -0.74
CA THR A 16 5.99 -0.66 -1.57
C THR A 16 4.70 0.04 -1.17
N THR A 17 3.63 -0.72 -0.91
CA THR A 17 2.35 -0.18 -0.46
C THR A 17 2.48 0.51 0.89
N CYS A 18 3.13 -0.12 1.87
CA CYS A 18 3.34 0.50 3.18
C CYS A 18 4.16 1.79 3.07
N SER A 19 5.21 1.79 2.23
CA SER A 19 6.02 2.99 1.96
C SER A 19 5.18 4.13 1.37
N TYR A 20 4.31 3.84 0.41
CA TYR A 20 3.42 4.85 -0.17
C TYR A 20 2.40 5.40 0.82
N LEU A 21 1.81 4.53 1.65
CA LEU A 21 0.86 4.98 2.67
C LEU A 21 1.54 5.88 3.70
N VAL A 22 2.78 5.58 4.11
CA VAL A 22 3.58 6.46 4.98
C VAL A 22 3.88 7.80 4.30
N MET A 23 4.31 7.79 3.04
CA MET A 23 4.58 9.02 2.28
C MET A 23 3.33 9.91 2.11
N ALA A 24 2.15 9.30 1.99
CA ALA A 24 0.87 10.01 1.92
C ALA A 24 0.31 10.43 3.30
N GLY A 25 0.96 10.04 4.40
CA GLY A 25 0.47 10.29 5.76
C GLY A 25 -0.78 9.49 6.12
N LEU A 26 -1.05 8.39 5.42
CA LEU A 26 -2.18 7.48 5.63
C LEU A 26 -1.86 6.32 6.56
N LEU A 27 -0.56 6.07 6.79
CA LEU A 27 -0.05 5.07 7.72
C LEU A 27 1.07 5.70 8.55
N LEU A 28 1.06 5.54 9.86
CA LEU A 28 2.14 6.06 10.69
C LEU A 28 3.38 5.16 10.61
N PRO A 29 4.61 5.70 10.74
CA PRO A 29 5.83 4.90 10.64
C PRO A 29 5.93 3.74 11.65
N ASP A 30 5.38 3.91 12.85
CA ASP A 30 5.35 2.89 13.91
C ASP A 30 4.29 1.81 13.69
N GLU A 31 3.29 2.07 12.85
CA GLU A 31 2.25 1.11 12.46
C GLU A 31 2.68 0.18 11.33
N VAL A 32 3.76 0.50 10.61
CA VAL A 32 4.22 -0.22 9.40
C VAL A 32 4.41 -1.71 9.68
N THR A 33 5.13 -2.06 10.75
CA THR A 33 5.41 -3.47 11.06
C THR A 33 4.14 -4.27 11.32
N TYR A 34 3.19 -3.67 12.04
CA TYR A 34 1.90 -4.30 12.29
C TYR A 34 1.10 -4.46 11.00
N TYR A 35 1.00 -3.40 10.19
CA TYR A 35 0.24 -3.43 8.95
C TYR A 35 0.81 -4.43 7.93
N MET A 36 2.14 -4.49 7.79
CA MET A 36 2.81 -5.51 6.98
C MET A 36 2.44 -6.93 7.43
N SER A 37 2.45 -7.19 8.74
CA SER A 37 2.07 -8.51 9.28
C SER A 37 0.63 -8.91 8.92
N VAL A 38 -0.29 -7.93 8.92
CA VAL A 38 -1.69 -8.12 8.51
C VAL A 38 -1.76 -8.46 7.02
N LEU A 39 -1.06 -7.70 6.16
CA LEU A 39 -1.05 -7.92 4.71
C LEU A 39 -0.43 -9.27 4.33
N THR A 40 0.62 -9.71 5.02
CA THR A 40 1.23 -11.03 4.79
C THR A 40 0.23 -12.16 5.02
N GLY A 41 -0.68 -12.01 5.98
CA GLY A 41 -1.72 -13.00 6.30
C GLY A 41 -2.91 -13.06 5.34
N TYR A 42 -3.03 -12.13 4.38
CA TYR A 42 -4.13 -12.13 3.42
C TYR A 42 -3.96 -13.20 2.34
N ASP A 43 -5.07 -13.74 1.83
CA ASP A 43 -5.02 -14.47 0.57
C ASP A 43 -4.66 -13.52 -0.60
N ASP A 44 -4.34 -14.11 -1.75
CA ASP A 44 -3.90 -13.34 -2.92
C ASP A 44 -4.97 -12.38 -3.45
N GLU A 45 -6.25 -12.74 -3.38
CA GLU A 45 -7.34 -11.92 -3.93
C GLU A 45 -7.61 -10.70 -3.05
N ARG A 46 -7.63 -10.91 -1.73
CA ARG A 46 -7.74 -9.86 -0.73
C ARG A 46 -6.52 -8.95 -0.74
N LEU A 47 -5.31 -9.52 -0.85
CA LEU A 47 -4.10 -8.72 -0.98
C LEU A 47 -4.16 -7.84 -2.22
N ALA A 48 -4.50 -8.40 -3.39
CA ALA A 48 -4.59 -7.62 -4.64
C ALA A 48 -5.56 -6.45 -4.54
N ARG A 49 -6.73 -6.64 -3.94
CA ARG A 49 -7.70 -5.56 -3.68
C ARG A 49 -7.10 -4.44 -2.83
N VAL A 50 -6.50 -4.79 -1.70
CA VAL A 50 -5.91 -3.80 -0.78
C VAL A 50 -4.76 -3.04 -1.45
N LEU A 51 -3.89 -3.72 -2.21
CA LEU A 51 -2.82 -3.05 -2.95
C LEU A 51 -3.36 -2.04 -3.98
N LEU A 52 -4.46 -2.37 -4.67
CA LEU A 52 -5.10 -1.47 -5.63
C LEU A 52 -5.74 -0.25 -4.94
N GLU A 53 -6.47 -0.48 -3.85
CA GLU A 53 -7.09 0.58 -3.04
C GLU A 53 -6.05 1.55 -2.47
N SER A 54 -5.00 1.03 -1.83
CA SER A 54 -3.91 1.86 -1.31
C SER A 54 -3.19 2.67 -2.40
N ARG A 55 -3.05 2.11 -3.62
CA ARG A 55 -2.47 2.86 -4.75
C ARG A 55 -3.37 4.01 -5.18
N GLN A 56 -4.69 3.82 -5.17
CA GLN A 56 -5.65 4.87 -5.48
C GLN A 56 -5.60 5.99 -4.43
N GLU A 57 -5.57 5.65 -3.15
CA GLU A 57 -5.46 6.62 -2.05
C GLU A 57 -4.17 7.44 -2.14
N TYR A 58 -3.04 6.79 -2.40
CA TYR A 58 -1.77 7.48 -2.62
C TYR A 58 -1.83 8.49 -3.77
N ASN A 59 -2.42 8.11 -4.91
CA ASN A 59 -2.56 9.03 -6.05
C ASN A 59 -3.45 10.24 -5.71
N VAL A 60 -4.51 10.03 -4.92
CA VAL A 60 -5.36 11.13 -4.44
C VAL A 60 -4.59 12.05 -3.51
N ALA A 61 -3.81 11.51 -2.57
CA ALA A 61 -2.97 12.30 -1.68
C ALA A 61 -1.96 13.17 -2.45
N LEU A 62 -1.30 12.61 -3.47
CA LEU A 62 -0.41 13.36 -4.36
C LEU A 62 -1.12 14.48 -5.11
N ALA A 63 -2.33 14.23 -5.61
CA ALA A 63 -3.13 15.23 -6.32
C ALA A 63 -3.53 16.39 -5.38
N VAL A 64 -3.97 16.08 -4.17
CA VAL A 64 -4.32 17.07 -3.14
C VAL A 64 -3.11 17.93 -2.78
N ASP A 65 -1.96 17.32 -2.56
CA ASP A 65 -0.74 18.05 -2.22
C ASP A 65 -0.22 18.91 -3.38
N ALA A 66 -0.37 18.46 -4.62
CA ALA A 66 -0.07 19.27 -5.80
C ALA A 66 -0.97 20.52 -5.85
N ILE A 67 -2.28 20.38 -5.62
CA ILE A 67 -3.23 21.49 -5.59
C ILE A 67 -2.86 22.49 -4.48
N LYS A 68 -2.50 22.01 -3.28
CA LYS A 68 -2.08 22.88 -2.17
C LYS A 68 -0.83 23.71 -2.49
N ARG A 69 0.12 23.18 -3.26
CA ARG A 69 1.36 23.88 -3.64
C ARG A 69 1.17 24.90 -4.77
N SER A 70 0.08 24.81 -5.51
CA SER A 70 -0.24 25.70 -6.63
C SER A 70 -1.07 26.93 -6.23
N ASN A 71 -1.53 27.00 -4.97
CA ASN A 71 -2.22 28.15 -4.37
C ASN A 71 -1.30 28.87 -3.38
#